data_AF-A0A2R6NB52-F1
#
_entry.id   AF-A0A2R6NB52-F1
#
_cell.length_a   1.000
_cell.length_b   1.000
_cell.length_c   1.000
_cell.angle_alpha   90.00
_cell.angle_beta   90.00
_cell.angle_gamma   90.00
#
_symmetry.space_group_name_H-M   'P 1'
#
loop_
_entity.id
_entity.type
_entity.pdbx_description
1 polymer ?
#
loop_
_entity_poly.entity_id
_entity_poly.type
_entity_poly.pdbx_seq_one_letter_code
_entity_poly.pdbx_strand_id
1 'polypeptide(L)'
;MANDAGIGGRDEPSRGADDHSALLSTLDSHDLATAMAPSAASDTAVFDFDPGADPAGTFPQSIASGGPTPTDVILWTRIAPDTFDAAEPLAV
;
A
#
# COMPACT_ATOMS: atom_id res chain seq x y z
N MET A 1 -32.54 26.62 -5.25
CA MET A 1 -31.68 26.75 -4.06
C MET A 1 -31.54 25.38 -3.43
N ALA A 2 -30.54 24.61 -3.85
CA ALA A 2 -30.16 23.36 -3.21
C ALA A 2 -28.82 23.61 -2.49
N ASN A 3 -28.80 23.30 -1.21
CA ASN A 3 -27.68 23.49 -0.30
C ASN A 3 -26.63 22.40 -0.60
N ASP A 4 -25.55 22.74 -1.29
CA ASP A 4 -24.37 21.87 -1.44
C ASP A 4 -23.35 22.22 -0.36
N ALA A 5 -23.66 21.79 0.87
CA ALA A 5 -22.76 21.86 2.00
C ALA A 5 -22.34 20.44 2.35
N GLY A 6 -21.12 20.05 1.97
CA GLY A 6 -20.49 18.88 2.55
C GLY A 6 -19.37 18.34 1.68
N ILE A 7 -18.15 18.39 2.24
CA ILE A 7 -16.90 17.70 1.83
C ILE A 7 -15.96 18.41 0.84
N GLY A 8 -15.94 19.75 0.84
CA GLY A 8 -14.80 20.49 0.26
C GLY A 8 -13.65 20.63 1.25
N GLY A 9 -12.52 19.95 1.02
CA GLY A 9 -11.22 20.55 1.31
C GLY A 9 -10.34 20.03 2.45
N ARG A 10 -10.53 18.81 2.99
CA ARG A 10 -9.57 18.23 3.97
C ARG A 10 -8.80 16.99 3.52
N ASP A 11 -9.26 16.29 2.49
CA ASP A 11 -8.65 15.04 2.00
C ASP A 11 -8.38 15.05 0.48
N GLU A 12 -8.24 16.21 -0.17
CA GLU A 12 -7.71 16.21 -1.54
C GLU A 12 -6.17 16.22 -1.50
N PRO A 13 -5.49 15.15 -1.97
CA PRO A 13 -4.04 15.16 -2.08
C PRO A 13 -3.63 16.27 -3.05
N SER A 14 -2.64 17.08 -2.65
CA SER A 14 -2.06 18.12 -3.49
C SER A 14 -1.57 17.53 -4.81
N ARG A 15 -2.23 17.89 -5.93
CA ARG A 15 -1.92 17.43 -7.30
C ARG A 15 -0.71 18.15 -7.90
N GLY A 16 0.42 18.12 -7.19
CA GLY A 16 1.73 18.54 -7.70
C GLY A 16 2.35 17.45 -8.58
N ALA A 17 3.26 17.84 -9.48
CA ALA A 17 3.84 16.95 -10.49
C ALA A 17 4.72 15.82 -9.94
N ASP A 18 5.11 15.87 -8.66
CA ASP A 18 5.81 14.83 -7.92
C ASP A 18 5.07 14.65 -6.58
N ASP A 19 4.13 13.71 -6.48
CA ASP A 19 4.36 12.28 -6.22
C ASP A 19 4.49 12.02 -4.70
N HIS A 20 4.31 10.77 -4.26
CA HIS A 20 4.07 10.30 -2.88
C HIS A 20 5.05 10.79 -1.77
N SER A 21 6.03 11.62 -2.11
CA SER A 21 7.00 12.34 -1.29
C SER A 21 6.47 12.88 0.04
N ALA A 22 5.29 13.52 0.06
CA ALA A 22 4.73 14.07 1.30
C ALA A 22 4.29 12.98 2.29
N LEU A 23 3.69 11.90 1.79
CA LEU A 23 3.33 10.72 2.57
C LEU A 23 4.61 10.01 3.05
N LEU A 24 5.57 9.80 2.15
CA LEU A 24 6.85 9.17 2.46
C LEU A 24 7.62 9.95 3.53
N SER A 25 7.71 11.28 3.43
CA SER A 25 8.34 12.12 4.44
C SER A 25 7.66 12.02 5.80
N THR A 26 6.33 11.88 5.82
CA THR A 26 5.58 11.72 7.08
C THR A 26 5.85 10.35 7.71
N LEU A 27 5.87 9.27 6.91
CA LEU A 27 6.15 7.92 7.40
C LEU A 27 7.59 7.78 7.93
N ASP A 28 8.56 8.36 7.21
CA ASP A 28 9.97 8.38 7.58
C ASP A 28 10.20 9.14 8.90
N SER A 29 9.57 10.31 9.08
CA SER A 29 9.70 11.10 10.32
C SER A 29 9.23 10.39 11.59
N HIS A 30 8.38 9.36 11.47
CA HIS A 30 7.86 8.59 12.60
C HIS A 30 8.52 7.21 12.73
N ASP A 31 9.52 6.89 11.90
CA ASP A 31 10.15 5.56 11.83
C ASP A 31 9.10 4.44 11.63
N LEU A 32 8.03 4.75 10.88
CA LEU A 32 6.92 3.84 10.62
C LEU A 32 7.02 3.14 9.26
N ALA A 33 8.02 3.50 8.45
CA ALA A 33 8.25 2.87 7.16
C ALA A 33 9.74 2.65 6.92
N THR A 34 10.04 1.51 6.29
CA THR A 34 11.36 1.22 5.75
C THR A 34 11.27 1.29 4.23
N ALA A 35 12.00 2.22 3.62
CA ALA A 35 12.07 2.30 2.17
C ALA A 35 12.78 1.05 1.61
N MET A 36 12.12 0.33 0.71
CA MET A 36 12.67 -0.83 0.02
C MET A 36 12.56 -0.60 -1.48
N ALA A 37 13.68 -0.76 -2.20
CA ALA A 37 13.65 -0.78 -3.65
C ALA A 37 13.26 -2.19 -4.12
N PRO A 38 12.27 -2.34 -5.01
CA PRO A 38 11.97 -3.64 -5.60
C PRO A 38 13.19 -4.11 -6.41
N SER A 39 13.54 -5.39 -6.26
CA SER A 39 14.58 -6.03 -7.06
C SER A 39 13.95 -7.09 -7.96
N ALA A 40 14.44 -7.22 -9.19
CA ALA A 40 14.01 -8.31 -10.06
C ALA A 40 14.31 -9.66 -9.38
N ALA A 41 13.27 -10.46 -9.16
CA ALA A 41 13.43 -11.80 -8.63
C ALA A 41 14.12 -12.69 -9.68
N SER A 42 15.20 -13.36 -9.26
CA SER A 42 15.89 -14.34 -10.12
C SER A 42 15.20 -15.71 -10.13
N ASP A 43 14.40 -15.98 -9.09
CA ASP A 43 13.58 -17.17 -8.93
C ASP A 43 12.11 -16.73 -8.87
N THR A 44 11.26 -17.27 -9.72
CA THR A 44 9.83 -16.95 -9.75
C THR A 44 9.03 -17.71 -8.70
N ALA A 45 9.59 -18.76 -8.10
CA ALA A 45 8.92 -19.56 -7.07
C ALA A 45 8.60 -18.72 -5.81
N VAL A 46 9.29 -17.59 -5.61
CA VAL A 46 8.95 -16.63 -4.53
C VAL A 46 7.58 -15.98 -4.70
N PHE A 47 7.00 -16.03 -5.91
CA PHE A 47 5.64 -15.56 -6.20
C PHE A 47 4.61 -16.70 -6.18
N ASP A 48 5.03 -17.96 -5.97
CA ASP A 48 4.08 -19.07 -5.82
C ASP A 48 3.27 -18.85 -4.53
N PHE A 49 1.96 -18.97 -4.62
CA PHE A 49 1.05 -18.82 -3.49
C PHE A 49 0.07 -19.99 -3.44
N ASP A 50 -0.45 -20.29 -2.24
CA ASP A 50 -1.52 -21.28 -2.07
C ASP A 50 -2.87 -20.69 -2.52
N PRO A 51 -3.48 -21.18 -3.62
CA PRO A 51 -4.79 -20.68 -4.07
C PRO A 51 -5.94 -21.06 -3.13
N GLY A 52 -5.71 -21.99 -2.19
CA GLY A 52 -6.67 -22.39 -1.17
C GLY A 52 -6.58 -21.60 0.14
N ALA A 53 -5.57 -20.72 0.29
CA ALA A 53 -5.41 -19.90 1.48
C ALA A 53 -6.59 -18.93 1.63
N ASP A 54 -6.99 -18.64 2.88
CA ASP A 54 -8.05 -17.67 3.19
C ASP A 54 -7.51 -16.24 3.11
N PRO A 55 -7.88 -15.44 2.08
CA PRO A 55 -7.38 -14.09 1.94
C PRO A 55 -7.89 -13.17 3.04
N ALA A 56 -9.07 -13.44 3.64
CA ALA A 56 -9.60 -12.63 4.73
C ALA A 56 -8.85 -12.89 6.05
N GLY A 57 -8.29 -14.10 6.21
CA GLY A 57 -7.40 -14.44 7.31
C GLY A 57 -6.07 -13.70 7.24
N THR A 58 -5.45 -13.63 6.06
CA THR A 58 -4.17 -12.93 5.86
C THR A 58 -4.33 -11.41 5.73
N PHE A 59 -5.36 -10.94 5.01
CA PHE A 59 -5.61 -9.53 4.71
C PHE A 59 -6.97 -9.08 5.29
N PRO A 60 -7.07 -8.87 6.61
CA PRO A 60 -8.34 -8.54 7.27
C PRO A 60 -8.99 -7.22 6.80
N GLN A 61 -8.22 -6.36 6.13
CA GLN A 61 -8.70 -5.10 5.54
C GLN A 61 -8.68 -5.11 4.01
N SER A 62 -8.53 -6.31 3.42
CA SER A 62 -8.37 -6.50 1.98
C SER A 62 -7.18 -5.72 1.40
N ILE A 63 -7.19 -5.49 0.10
CA ILE A 63 -6.24 -4.65 -0.62
C ILE A 63 -6.96 -3.37 -1.05
N ALA A 64 -6.30 -2.23 -0.88
CA ALA A 64 -6.75 -0.94 -1.41
C ALA A 64 -5.75 -0.41 -2.42
N SER A 65 -6.22 0.41 -3.37
CA SER A 65 -5.38 1.19 -4.25
C SER A 65 -5.72 2.67 -4.18
N GLY A 66 -4.76 3.55 -4.46
CA GLY A 66 -4.96 4.99 -4.36
C GLY A 66 -3.85 5.82 -4.99
N GLY A 67 -4.12 7.13 -5.10
CA GLY A 67 -3.18 8.11 -5.64
C GLY A 67 -2.57 7.77 -7.01
N PRO A 68 -3.37 7.34 -8.01
CA PRO A 68 -2.81 6.96 -9.29
C PRO A 68 -2.14 8.15 -9.99
N THR A 69 -0.99 7.90 -10.61
CA THR A 69 -0.34 8.77 -11.60
C THR A 69 -0.56 8.17 -12.99
N PRO A 70 -0.12 8.82 -14.09
CA PRO A 70 -0.18 8.21 -15.43
C PRO A 70 0.59 6.90 -15.55
N THR A 71 1.56 6.64 -14.67
CA THR A 71 2.47 5.48 -14.73
C THR A 71 2.40 4.58 -13.50
N ASP A 72 1.91 5.07 -12.37
CA ASP A 72 2.05 4.42 -11.06
C ASP A 72 0.77 4.48 -10.22
N VAL A 73 0.70 3.65 -9.17
CA VAL A 73 -0.38 3.61 -8.20
C VAL A 73 0.15 3.11 -6.86
N ILE A 74 -0.41 3.60 -5.75
CA ILE A 74 -0.17 2.98 -4.45
C ILE A 74 -1.07 1.76 -4.30
N LEU A 75 -0.49 0.64 -3.91
CA LEU A 75 -1.20 -0.50 -3.34
C LEU A 75 -0.95 -0.54 -1.84
N TRP A 76 -2.00 -0.76 -1.07
CA TRP A 76 -1.93 -0.86 0.38
C TRP A 76 -2.69 -2.08 0.88
N THR A 77 -2.12 -2.74 1.89
CA THR A 77 -2.81 -3.77 2.67
C THR A 77 -2.28 -3.80 4.10
N ARG A 78 -2.97 -4.55 4.94
CA ARG A 78 -2.53 -4.92 6.29
C ARG A 78 -2.51 -6.44 6.39
N ILE A 79 -1.36 -6.99 6.74
CA ILE A 79 -1.19 -8.41 7.06
C ILE A 79 -1.68 -8.64 8.51
N ALA A 80 -2.41 -9.73 8.73
CA ALA A 80 -2.78 -10.15 10.08
C ALA A 80 -1.51 -10.45 10.91
N PRO A 81 -1.37 -9.90 12.13
CA PRO A 81 -0.13 -10.06 12.90
C PRO A 81 0.25 -11.52 13.17
N ASP A 82 -0.76 -12.36 13.40
CA ASP A 82 -0.57 -13.78 13.71
C ASP A 82 -0.18 -14.63 12.49
N THR A 83 -0.31 -14.08 11.27
CA THR A 83 0.07 -14.74 10.02
C THR A 83 1.39 -14.23 9.46
N PHE A 84 1.98 -13.18 10.04
CA PHE A 84 3.26 -12.64 9.59
C PHE A 84 4.42 -13.48 10.13
N ASP A 85 5.20 -14.08 9.22
CA ASP A 85 6.45 -14.76 9.55
C ASP A 85 7.64 -13.96 9.02
N ALA A 86 8.49 -13.47 9.92
CA ALA A 86 9.69 -12.70 9.56
C ALA A 86 10.80 -13.56 8.92
N ALA A 87 10.72 -14.89 9.04
CA ALA A 87 11.66 -15.81 8.40
C ALA A 87 11.25 -16.16 6.95
N GLU A 88 10.01 -15.89 6.57
CA GLU A 88 9.49 -16.15 5.23
C GLU A 88 9.76 -14.96 4.30
N PRO A 89 10.41 -15.14 3.13
CA PRO A 89 10.65 -14.06 2.19
C PRO A 89 9.34 -13.49 1.64
N LEU A 90 9.24 -12.16 1.56
CA LEU A 90 8.13 -11.46 0.91
C LEU A 90 8.48 -11.12 -0.54
N ALA A 91 7.60 -11.48 -1.48
CA ALA A 91 7.66 -11.06 -2.87
C ALA A 91 6.45 -10.18 -3.22
N VAL A 92 6.67 -9.07 -3.92
CA VAL A 92 5.65 -8.08 -4.36
C VAL A 92 5.90 -7.63 -5.80
#